data_AF-A0A7C7NS15-F1
#
_entry.id   AF-A0A7C7NS15-F1
#
_cell.length_a   1.000
_cell.length_b   1.000
_cell.length_c   1.000
_cell.angle_alpha   90.00
_cell.angle_beta   90.00
_cell.angle_gamma   90.00
#
_symmetry.space_group_name_H-M   'P 1'
#
loop_
_entity.id
_entity.type
_entity.pdbx_description
1 polymer ?
#
loop_
_entity_poly.entity_id
_entity_poly.type
_entity_poly.pdbx_seq_one_letter_code
_entity_poly.pdbx_strand_id
1 'polypeptide(L)' 'MLAQTPIKKRTRPDWLKIKLITSGKFLETRKLIRENNLHTVCEEARCPNIY' A
#
# COMPACT_ATOMS: atom_id res chain seq x y z
N MET A 1 -0.69 30.78 25.15
CA MET A 1 -0.84 30.56 23.70
C MET A 1 -0.01 29.32 23.33
N LEU A 2 -0.64 28.21 22.94
CA LEU A 2 0.09 27.02 22.50
C LEU A 2 0.45 27.21 21.02
N ALA A 3 1.73 27.46 20.73
CA ALA A 3 2.22 27.53 19.36
C ALA A 3 2.12 26.13 18.73
N GLN A 4 1.28 26.00 17.71
CA GLN A 4 1.17 24.77 16.93
C GLN A 4 2.35 24.72 15.95
N THR A 5 3.34 23.88 16.24
CA THR A 5 4.46 23.61 15.33
C THR A 5 3.96 23.00 14.01
N PRO A 6 4.42 23.48 12.84
CA PRO A 6 4.00 22.92 11.56
C PRO A 6 4.45 21.46 11.44
N ILE A 7 3.52 20.58 11.07
CA ILE A 7 3.80 19.15 10.85
C ILE A 7 4.70 19.05 9.62
N LYS A 8 6.02 18.92 9.82
CA LYS A 8 6.96 18.59 8.76
C LYS A 8 6.55 17.23 8.18
N LYS A 9 6.12 17.19 6.90
CA LYS A 9 5.85 15.93 6.20
C LYS A 9 7.08 15.04 6.34
N ARG A 10 6.96 13.97 7.13
CA ARG A 10 8.02 12.96 7.27
C ARG A 10 7.96 12.08 6.02
N THR A 11 8.87 12.35 5.09
CA THR A 11 9.10 11.46 3.95
C THR A 11 9.74 10.17 4.44
N ARG A 12 9.30 9.02 3.92
CA ARG A 12 9.95 7.75 4.21
C ARG A 12 11.38 7.75 3.67
N PRO A 13 12.36 7.16 4.38
CA PRO A 13 13.71 6.93 3.86
C PRO A 13 13.69 6.13 2.56
N ASP A 14 14.73 6.27 1.73
CA ASP A 14 14.78 5.61 0.42
C ASP A 14 14.79 4.08 0.52
N TRP A 15 15.45 3.52 1.54
CA TRP A 15 15.48 2.07 1.79
C TRP A 15 14.12 1.46 2.14
N LEU A 16 13.14 2.28 2.55
CA LEU A 16 11.78 1.83 2.89
C LEU A 16 10.80 1.95 1.71
N LYS A 17 11.24 2.51 0.58
CA LYS A 17 10.42 2.67 -0.62
C LYS A 17 10.53 1.42 -1.49
N ILE A 18 9.42 1.03 -2.09
CA ILE A 18 9.35 -0.06 -3.05
C ILE A 18 9.06 0.49 -4.44
N LYS A 19 9.47 -0.24 -5.49
CA LYS A 19 9.13 0.07 -6.87
C LYS A 19 7.78 -0.57 -7.19
N LEU A 20 6.81 0.24 -7.58
CA LEU A 20 5.51 -0.25 -8.05
C LEU A 20 5.70 -0.90 -9.43
N ILE A 21 5.54 -2.23 -9.50
CA ILE A 21 5.56 -2.99 -10.73
C ILE A 21 4.27 -3.79 -10.81
N THR A 22 3.23 -3.23 -11.42
CA THR A 22 1.96 -3.95 -11.55
C THR A 22 2.11 -5.04 -12.62
N SER A 23 2.34 -6.27 -12.19
CA SER A 23 2.48 -7.42 -13.10
C SER A 23 1.12 -8.07 -13.41
N GLY A 24 1.03 -8.79 -14.55
CA GLY A 24 -0.20 -9.48 -14.96
C GLY A 24 -0.69 -10.52 -13.94
N LYS A 25 0.23 -11.23 -13.26
CA LYS A 25 -0.11 -12.23 -12.24
C LYS A 25 -0.81 -11.64 -11.01
N PHE A 26 -0.44 -10.42 -10.60
CA PHE A 26 -1.16 -9.74 -9.52
C PHE A 26 -2.61 -9.44 -9.93
N LEU A 27 -2.84 -9.01 -11.17
CA LEU A 27 -4.18 -8.72 -11.68
C LEU A 27 -5.07 -9.98 -11.70
N GLU A 28 -4.52 -11.12 -12.09
CA GLU A 28 -5.21 -12.42 -12.03
C GLU A 28 -5.61 -12.79 -10.60
N THR A 29 -4.67 -12.67 -9.66
CA THR A 29 -4.91 -12.97 -8.24
C THR A 29 -5.96 -12.03 -7.65
N ARG A 30 -5.87 -10.73 -7.96
CA ARG A 30 -6.84 -9.72 -7.53
C ARG A 30 -8.23 -9.97 -8.11
N LYS A 31 -8.32 -10.44 -9.36
CA LYS A 31 -9.58 -10.84 -9.98
C LYS A 31 -10.21 -12.00 -9.21
N LEU A 32 -9.43 -13.05 -8.93
CA LEU A 32 -9.90 -14.21 -8.17
C LEU A 32 -10.42 -13.83 -6.78
N ILE A 33 -9.69 -12.99 -6.04
CA ILE A 33 -10.11 -12.51 -4.71
C ILE A 33 -11.47 -11.81 -4.77
N ARG A 34 -11.68 -10.94 -5.77
CA ARG A 34 -12.94 -10.20 -5.96
C ARG A 34 -14.09 -11.09 -6.38
N GLU A 35 -13.86 -12.02 -7.31
CA GLU A 35 -14.87 -12.96 -7.78
C GLU A 35 -15.39 -13.86 -6.66
N ASN A 36 -14.54 -14.18 -5.69
CA ASN A 36 -14.89 -15.00 -4.52
C ASN A 36 -15.32 -14.18 -3.30
N ASN A 37 -15.44 -12.85 -3.43
CA ASN A 37 -15.80 -11.94 -2.33
C ASN A 37 -14.92 -12.15 -1.07
N LEU A 38 -13.61 -12.35 -1.28
CA LEU A 38 -12.64 -12.57 -0.21
C LEU A 38 -11.96 -11.27 0.20
N HIS A 39 -11.58 -11.20 1.47
CA HIS A 39 -10.76 -10.12 2.01
C HIS A 39 -9.35 -10.63 2.29
N THR A 40 -8.35 -9.78 2.05
CA THR A 40 -6.95 -10.11 2.34
C THR A 40 -6.29 -9.01 3.16
N VAL A 41 -5.43 -9.40 4.10
CA VAL A 41 -4.61 -8.44 4.86
C VAL A 41 -3.75 -7.57 3.95
N CYS A 42 -3.36 -8.09 2.78
CA CYS A 42 -2.58 -7.34 1.79
C CYS A 42 -3.33 -6.10 1.29
N GLU A 43 -4.62 -6.22 0.99
CA GLU A 43 -5.45 -5.10 0.53
C GLU A 43 -5.90 -4.20 1.69
N GLU A 44 -6.40 -4.78 2.78
CA GLU A 44 -6.95 -4.03 3.92
C GLU A 44 -5.88 -3.19 4.63
N ALA A 45 -4.69 -3.76 4.83
CA ALA A 45 -3.57 -3.06 5.47
C ALA A 45 -2.79 -2.14 4.51
N ARG A 46 -3.20 -2.05 3.24
CA ARG A 46 -2.49 -1.31 2.18
C ARG A 46 -1.01 -1.70 2.12
N CYS A 47 -0.76 -3.00 2.07
CA CYS A 47 0.59 -3.54 2.08
C CYS A 47 1.41 -2.92 0.93
N PRO A 48 2.59 -2.35 1.20
CA PRO A 48 3.42 -1.76 0.16
C PRO A 48 3.91 -2.81 -0.85
N ASN A 49 3.90 -4.10 -0.52
CA ASN A 49 4.46 -5.19 -1.34
C ASN A 49 3.42 -5.94 -2.18
N ILE A 50 2.23 -5.38 -2.39
CA ILE A 50 1.12 -6.08 -3.05
C ILE A 50 1.25 -6.18 -4.59
N TYR A 51 2.11 -5.37 -5.22
CA TYR A 51 2.15 -5.17 -6.68
C TYR A 51 3.22 -6.00 -7.40
#